data_AF-A0A075I0J0-F1
#
_entry.id   AF-A0A075I0J0-F1
#
_cell.length_a   1.000
_cell.length_b   1.000
_cell.length_c   1.000
_cell.angle_alpha   90.00
_cell.angle_beta   90.00
_cell.angle_gamma   90.00
#
_symmetry.space_group_name_H-M   'P 1'
#
loop_
_entity.id
_entity.type
_entity.pdbx_description
1 polymer ?
#
loop_
_entity_poly.entity_id
_entity_poly.type
_entity_poly.pdbx_seq_one_letter_code
_entity_poly.pdbx_strand_id
1 'polypeptide(L)' 'MQGLMAVTAIAVNGMGPSEVAEMEPDYAEAMGIRSSLTPSRANGFLNMFKRVREEAVLLQ' A
#
# COMPACT_ATOMS: atom_id res chain seq x y z
N MET A 1 7.49 -5.85 9.82
CA MET A 1 7.27 -5.20 8.50
C MET A 1 6.76 -6.15 7.44
N GLN A 2 7.04 -7.47 7.48
CA GLN A 2 6.61 -8.41 6.44
C GLN A 2 5.09 -8.50 6.20
N GLY A 3 4.26 -8.40 7.25
CA GLY A 3 2.80 -8.51 7.11
C GLY A 3 2.15 -7.40 6.27
N LEU A 4 2.61 -6.15 6.39
CA LEU A 4 2.00 -5.02 5.66
C LEU A 4 2.42 -4.97 4.19
N MET A 5 3.63 -5.46 3.89
CA MET A 5 4.08 -5.68 2.52
C MET A 5 3.22 -6.76 1.85
N ALA A 6 2.93 -7.87 2.55
CA ALA A 6 2.07 -8.92 2.04
C ALA A 6 0.64 -8.43 1.75
N VAL A 7 0.05 -7.64 2.66
CA VAL A 7 -1.29 -7.07 2.43
C VAL A 7 -1.28 -6.13 1.22
N THR A 8 -0.25 -5.31 1.05
CA THR A 8 -0.16 -4.42 -0.12
C THR A 8 0.05 -5.20 -1.42
N ALA A 9 0.90 -6.23 -1.41
CA ALA A 9 1.11 -7.11 -2.56
C ALA A 9 -0.19 -7.83 -2.96
N ILE A 10 -1.01 -8.25 -2.00
CA ILE A 10 -2.35 -8.80 -2.26
C ILE A 10 -3.26 -7.72 -2.85
N ALA A 11 -3.23 -6.50 -2.30
CA ALA A 11 -4.11 -5.41 -2.71
C ALA A 11 -3.88 -4.95 -4.16
N VAL A 12 -2.64 -4.99 -4.65
CA VAL A 12 -2.30 -4.60 -6.04
C VAL A 12 -2.27 -5.77 -7.02
N ASN A 13 -2.49 -7.00 -6.56
CA ASN A 13 -2.38 -8.19 -7.40
C ASN A 13 -3.44 -8.20 -8.51
N GLY A 14 -3.00 -8.30 -9.77
CA GLY A 14 -3.88 -8.32 -10.94
C GLY A 14 -4.33 -6.94 -11.44
N MET A 15 -3.93 -5.86 -10.76
CA MET A 15 -4.17 -4.48 -11.23
C MET A 15 -3.13 -4.08 -12.28
N GLY A 16 -3.55 -3.28 -13.26
CA GLY A 16 -2.63 -2.64 -14.20
C GLY A 16 -1.82 -1.51 -13.54
N PRO A 17 -0.65 -1.13 -14.08
CA PRO A 17 0.19 -0.07 -13.51
C PRO A 17 -0.55 1.27 -13.30
N SER A 18 -1.42 1.65 -14.24
CA SER A 18 -2.22 2.88 -14.12
C SER A 18 -3.24 2.82 -12.99
N GLU A 19 -3.83 1.65 -12.72
CA GLU A 19 -4.77 1.48 -11.61
C GLU A 19 -4.04 1.51 -10.26
N VAL A 20 -2.84 0.92 -10.19
CA VAL A 20 -2.00 0.96 -8.98
C VAL A 20 -1.51 2.37 -8.69
N ALA A 21 -1.13 3.14 -9.71
CA ALA A 21 -0.67 4.52 -9.56
C ALA A 21 -1.72 5.45 -8.93
N GLU A 22 -3.01 5.23 -9.24
CA GLU A 22 -4.15 6.00 -8.73
C GLU A 22 -4.76 5.42 -7.44
N MET A 23 -4.21 4.33 -6.92
CA MET A 23 -4.75 3.65 -5.74
C MET A 23 -4.55 4.46 -4.45
N GLU A 24 -5.58 4.52 -3.61
CA GLU A 24 -5.51 5.08 -2.26
C GLU A 24 -5.37 3.97 -1.20
N PRO A 25 -4.73 4.23 -0.05
CA PRO A 25 -4.44 3.21 0.97
C PRO A 25 -5.66 2.84 1.84
N ASP A 26 -6.88 3.16 1.40
CA ASP A 26 -8.15 3.05 2.13
C ASP A 26 -8.43 1.62 2.59
N TYR A 27 -7.94 0.63 1.85
CA TYR A 27 -8.02 -0.79 2.22
C TYR A 27 -7.40 -1.08 3.58
N ALA A 28 -6.31 -0.38 3.95
CA ALA A 28 -5.64 -0.57 5.24
C ALA A 28 -6.45 0.03 6.40
N GLU A 29 -7.32 1.01 6.11
CA GLU A 29 -8.27 1.54 7.07
C GLU A 29 -9.48 0.61 7.21
N ALA A 30 -10.04 0.14 6.09
CA ALA A 30 -11.15 -0.81 6.06
C ALA A 30 -10.81 -2.13 6.78
N MET A 31 -9.54 -2.58 6.73
CA MET A 31 -9.08 -3.77 7.45
C MET A 31 -8.75 -3.54 8.93
N GLY A 32 -8.92 -2.31 9.46
CA GLY A 32 -8.55 -1.96 10.84
C GLY A 32 -7.05 -2.02 11.11
N ILE A 33 -6.23 -2.11 10.06
CA ILE A 33 -4.78 -2.25 10.17
C ILE A 33 -4.21 -0.96 10.73
N ARG A 34 -4.60 0.22 10.21
CA ARG A 34 -4.10 1.52 10.69
C ARG A 34 -4.28 1.71 12.21
N SER A 35 -5.43 1.34 12.76
CA SER A 35 -5.72 1.47 14.20
C SER A 35 -4.90 0.53 15.10
N SER A 36 -4.37 -0.55 14.54
CA SER A 36 -3.55 -1.53 15.28
C SER A 36 -2.05 -1.20 15.28
N LEU A 37 -1.63 -0.22 14.48
CA LEU A 37 -0.22 0.13 14.31
C LEU A 37 0.20 1.25 15.26
N THR A 38 1.43 1.14 15.78
CA THR A 38 2.09 2.29 16.38
C THR A 38 2.37 3.35 15.32
N PRO A 39 2.49 4.65 15.67
CA PRO A 39 2.69 5.73 14.69
C PRO A 39 3.86 5.48 13.72
N SER A 40 4.99 4.97 14.22
CA SER A 40 6.15 4.62 13.39
C SER A 40 5.84 3.55 12.33
N ARG A 41 5.04 2.53 12.69
CA ARG A 41 4.67 1.45 11.77
C ARG A 41 3.66 1.92 10.71
N ALA A 42 2.71 2.77 11.09
CA ALA A 42 1.78 3.39 10.16
C ALA A 42 2.52 4.26 9.12
N ASN A 43 3.49 5.05 9.56
CA ASN A 43 4.33 5.86 8.66
C ASN A 43 5.17 4.97 7.72
N GLY A 44 5.76 3.89 8.24
CA GLY A 44 6.50 2.93 7.41
C GLY A 44 5.64 2.29 6.32
N PHE A 45 4.37 1.98 6.64
CA PHE A 45 3.41 1.47 5.66
C PHE A 45 3.10 2.48 4.57
N LEU A 46 2.76 3.72 4.93
CA LEU A 46 2.45 4.77 3.94
C LEU A 46 3.64 5.05 3.01
N ASN A 47 4.86 5.04 3.54
CA ASN A 47 6.08 5.20 2.72
C ASN A 47 6.26 4.05 1.73
N MET A 48 5.99 2.81 2.16
CA MET A 48 6.08 1.64 1.30
C MET A 48 5.00 1.67 0.22
N PHE A 49 3.75 1.98 0.58
CA PHE A 49 2.64 2.10 -0.36
C PHE A 49 2.90 3.20 -1.40
N LYS A 50 3.38 4.36 -0.95
CA LYS A 50 3.81 5.45 -1.83
C LYS A 50 4.85 4.98 -2.85
N ARG A 51 5.85 4.21 -2.43
CA ARG A 51 6.89 3.70 -3.34
C ARG A 51 6.34 2.73 -4.38
N VAL A 52 5.39 1.87 -4.01
CA VAL A 52 4.70 0.99 -4.97
C VAL A 52 3.96 1.79 -6.04
N ARG A 53 3.26 2.87 -5.64
CA ARG A 53 2.59 3.78 -6.60
C ARG A 53 3.58 4.47 -7.53
N GLU A 54 4.67 4.99 -6.98
CA GLU A 54 5.74 5.64 -7.76
C GLU A 54 6.35 4.68 -8.79
N GLU A 55 6.61 3.43 -8.40
CA GLU A 55 7.09 2.40 -9.33
C GLU A 55 6.05 2.06 -10.40
N ALA A 56 4.75 2.04 -10.05
CA ALA A 56 3.69 1.80 -11.02
C ALA A 56 3.57 2.91 -12.07
N VAL A 57 3.78 4.18 -11.69
CA VAL A 57 3.83 5.31 -12.64
C VAL A 57 4.96 5.14 -13.68
N LEU A 58 6.09 4.55 -13.29
CA LEU A 58 7.23 4.31 -14.20
C LEU A 58 6.98 3.15 -15.19
N LEU A 59 5.96 2.33 -14.94
CA LEU A 59 5.61 1.15 -15.75
C LEU A 59 4.41 1.39 -16.68
N GLN A 60 3.89 2.63 -16.73
CA GLN A 60 2.82 3.04 -17.64
C GLN A 60 3.27 3.08 -19.10
#